data_AF-A0A1Q5WVW9-F1
#
_entry.id   AF-A0A1Q5WVW9-F1
#
_cell.length_a   1.000
_cell.length_b   1.000
_cell.length_c   1.000
_cell.angle_alpha   90.00
_cell.angle_beta   90.00
_cell.angle_gamma   90.00
#
_symmetry.space_group_name_H-M   'P 1'
#
loop_
_entity.id
_entity.type
_entity.pdbx_description
1 polymer ?
#
loop_
_entity_poly.entity_id
_entity_poly.type
_entity_poly.pdbx_seq_one_letter_code
_entity_poly.pdbx_strand_id
1 'polypeptide(L)'
;MDNIVLWSGLALVVALLTFLNQKQVYSSKVKRAYGELRELTVKIRSGQSENADVSRWESALAEMGKHPNEFNKLEAEIGFRRAFVTYLEQHYPQDPRLPELREAAAFQKDSVWGIKMGDYGSKK
;
A
#
# COMPACT_ATOMS: atom_id res chain seq x y z
N MET A 1 -25.31 44.11 9.93
CA MET A 1 -24.88 42.79 10.44
C MET A 1 -24.90 41.72 9.34
N ASP A 2 -25.54 42.01 8.21
CA ASP A 2 -25.74 41.11 7.07
C ASP A 2 -24.44 40.70 6.34
N ASN A 3 -23.48 41.63 6.22
CA ASN A 3 -22.19 41.31 5.60
C ASN A 3 -21.39 40.27 6.40
N ILE A 4 -21.41 40.33 7.73
CA ILE A 4 -20.63 39.40 8.57
C ILE A 4 -21.18 37.97 8.42
N VAL A 5 -22.51 37.83 8.35
CA VAL A 5 -23.17 36.53 8.13
C VAL A 5 -22.85 35.99 6.72
N LEU A 6 -22.89 36.86 5.70
CA LEU A 6 -22.56 36.49 4.32
C LEU A 6 -21.10 36.02 4.18
N TRP A 7 -20.15 36.76 4.75
CA TRP A 7 -18.72 36.41 4.72
C TRP A 7 -18.41 35.17 5.56
N SER A 8 -19.08 35.01 6.71
CA SER A 8 -18.91 33.80 7.55
C SER A 8 -19.46 32.55 6.86
N GLY A 9 -20.61 32.66 6.19
CA GLY A 9 -21.17 31.58 5.39
C GLY A 9 -20.26 31.19 4.22
N LEU A 10 -19.72 32.18 3.51
CA LEU A 10 -18.78 31.95 2.42
C LEU A 10 -17.50 31.26 2.90
N ALA A 11 -16.92 31.72 4.01
CA ALA A 11 -15.72 31.11 4.60
C ALA A 11 -15.97 29.64 5.01
N LEU A 12 -17.13 29.35 5.59
CA LEU A 12 -17.53 27.98 5.95
C LEU A 12 -17.61 27.09 4.71
N VAL A 13 -18.23 27.58 3.63
CA VAL A 13 -18.35 26.84 2.36
C VAL A 13 -16.98 26.56 1.74
N VAL A 14 -16.09 27.55 1.72
CA VAL A 14 -14.72 27.38 1.20
C VAL A 14 -13.93 26.36 2.03
N ALA A 15 -14.05 26.41 3.37
CA ALA A 15 -13.41 25.43 4.25
C ALA A 15 -13.95 24.02 4.01
N LEU A 16 -15.27 23.87 3.85
CA LEU A 16 -15.91 22.59 3.59
C LEU A 16 -15.48 22.01 2.23
N LEU A 17 -15.47 22.84 1.18
CA LEU A 17 -15.03 22.44 -0.16
C LEU A 17 -13.55 22.05 -0.17
N THR A 18 -12.70 22.79 0.54
CA THR A 18 -11.27 22.47 0.68
C THR A 18 -11.08 21.12 1.37
N PHE A 19 -11.82 20.86 2.44
CA PHE A 19 -11.77 19.58 3.14
C PHE A 19 -12.25 18.40 2.28
N LEU A 20 -13.36 18.58 1.55
CA LEU A 20 -13.89 17.56 0.65
C LEU A 20 -12.94 17.28 -0.52
N ASN A 21 -12.38 18.33 -1.13
CA ASN A 21 -11.39 18.21 -2.20
C ASN A 21 -10.13 17.51 -1.71
N GLN A 22 -9.64 17.84 -0.51
CA GLN A 22 -8.47 17.20 0.09
C GLN A 22 -8.70 15.69 0.28
N LYS A 23 -9.88 15.28 0.78
CA LYS A 23 -10.24 13.85 0.89
C LYS A 23 -10.31 13.16 -0.47
N GLN A 24 -10.87 13.81 -1.48
CA GLN A 24 -11.01 13.24 -2.83
C GLN A 24 -9.64 13.05 -3.52
N VAL A 25 -8.79 14.07 -3.49
CA VAL A 25 -7.42 14.00 -4.03
C VAL A 25 -6.62 12.93 -3.30
N TYR A 26 -6.74 12.84 -1.97
CA TYR A 26 -6.05 11.82 -1.18
C TYR A 26 -6.49 10.40 -1.55
N SER A 27 -7.80 10.16 -1.70
CA SER A 27 -8.32 8.87 -2.19
C SER A 27 -7.83 8.52 -3.59
N SER A 28 -7.68 9.53 -4.47
CA SER A 28 -7.19 9.31 -5.84
C SER A 28 -5.72 8.87 -5.89
N LYS A 29 -4.87 9.42 -5.01
CA LYS A 29 -3.45 9.04 -4.91
C LYS A 29 -3.28 7.61 -4.42
N VAL A 30 -4.05 7.21 -3.40
CA VAL A 30 -4.05 5.84 -2.88
C VAL A 30 -4.51 4.85 -3.93
N LYS A 31 -5.62 5.13 -4.63
CA LYS A 31 -6.10 4.25 -5.72
C LYS A 31 -5.06 4.10 -6.83
N ARG A 32 -4.36 5.18 -7.17
CA ARG A 32 -3.28 5.14 -8.16
C ARG A 32 -2.10 4.30 -7.67
N ALA A 33 -1.60 4.54 -6.46
CA ALA A 33 -0.51 3.77 -5.89
C ALA A 33 -0.86 2.28 -5.74
N TYR A 34 -2.10 1.98 -5.34
CA TYR A 34 -2.65 0.63 -5.30
C TYR A 34 -2.62 -0.03 -6.70
N GLY A 35 -3.06 0.68 -7.74
CA GLY A 35 -3.03 0.20 -9.12
C GLY A 35 -1.60 -0.02 -9.62
N GLU A 36 -0.69 0.90 -9.33
CA GLU A 36 0.72 0.81 -9.72
C GLU A 36 1.40 -0.40 -9.05
N LEU A 37 1.23 -0.62 -7.75
CA LEU A 37 1.79 -1.81 -7.07
C LEU A 37 1.25 -3.12 -7.64
N ARG A 38 -0.04 -3.15 -8.02
CA ARG A 38 -0.66 -4.31 -8.67
C ARG A 38 -0.04 -4.57 -10.04
N GLU A 39 0.10 -3.54 -10.85
CA GLU A 39 0.72 -3.62 -12.18
C GLU A 39 2.17 -4.11 -12.07
N LEU A 40 2.96 -3.51 -11.18
CA LEU A 40 4.36 -3.88 -10.97
C LEU A 40 4.51 -5.32 -10.47
N THR A 41 3.62 -5.76 -9.58
CA THR A 41 3.58 -7.16 -9.11
C THR A 41 3.31 -8.12 -10.26
N VAL A 42 2.39 -7.77 -11.17
CA VAL A 42 2.10 -8.56 -12.37
C VAL A 42 3.29 -8.57 -13.33
N LYS A 43 3.97 -7.43 -13.54
CA LYS A 43 5.18 -7.35 -14.36
C LYS A 43 6.28 -8.28 -13.86
N ILE A 44 6.55 -8.32 -12.57
CA ILE A 44 7.55 -9.23 -11.99
C ILE A 44 7.15 -10.69 -12.21
N ARG A 45 5.89 -11.04 -11.95
CA ARG A 45 5.39 -12.41 -12.14
C ARG A 45 5.44 -12.87 -13.59
N SER A 46 5.29 -11.95 -14.54
CA SER A 46 5.40 -12.21 -15.98
C SER A 46 6.84 -12.11 -16.52
N GLY A 47 7.82 -11.79 -15.68
CA GLY A 47 9.21 -11.62 -16.09
C GLY A 47 9.47 -10.37 -16.93
N GLN A 48 8.54 -9.42 -16.96
CA GLN A 48 8.63 -8.15 -17.68
C GLN A 48 9.05 -6.99 -16.78
N SER A 49 9.72 -7.28 -15.66
CA SER A 49 10.24 -6.27 -14.74
C SER A 49 11.50 -5.64 -15.29
N GLU A 50 11.62 -4.32 -15.15
CA GLU A 50 12.78 -3.56 -15.63
C GLU A 50 13.47 -2.85 -14.45
N ASN A 51 14.80 -2.64 -14.53
CA ASN A 51 15.55 -1.87 -13.53
C ASN A 51 14.94 -0.47 -13.24
N ALA A 52 14.34 0.16 -14.26
CA ALA A 52 13.72 1.47 -14.12
C ALA A 52 12.43 1.47 -13.26
N ASP A 53 11.82 0.31 -13.03
CA ASP A 53 10.60 0.18 -12.22
C ASP A 53 10.86 0.42 -10.72
N VAL A 54 12.13 0.46 -10.26
CA VAL A 54 12.48 0.67 -8.83
C VAL A 54 11.91 1.98 -8.28
N SER A 55 11.98 3.07 -9.06
CA SER A 55 11.44 4.36 -8.64
C SER A 55 9.92 4.33 -8.48
N ARG A 56 9.24 3.56 -9.33
CA ARG A 56 7.78 3.36 -9.24
C ARG A 56 7.42 2.52 -8.01
N TRP A 57 8.18 1.46 -7.74
CA TRP A 57 8.05 0.67 -6.52
C TRP A 57 8.20 1.53 -5.27
N GLU A 58 9.30 2.26 -5.15
CA GLU A 58 9.56 3.09 -3.97
C GLU A 58 8.49 4.18 -3.79
N SER A 59 8.08 4.85 -4.87
CA SER A 59 7.05 5.90 -4.82
C SER A 59 5.69 5.34 -4.37
N ALA A 60 5.28 4.21 -4.95
CA ALA A 60 3.98 3.60 -4.63
C ALA A 60 3.98 2.97 -3.23
N LEU A 61 5.09 2.38 -2.79
CA LEU A 61 5.27 1.88 -1.43
C LEU A 61 5.26 3.02 -0.40
N ALA A 62 5.94 4.13 -0.68
CA ALA A 62 5.97 5.30 0.21
C ALA A 62 4.59 5.94 0.34
N GLU A 63 3.82 6.02 -0.75
CA GLU A 63 2.45 6.54 -0.70
C GLU A 63 1.54 5.58 0.08
N MET A 64 1.55 4.28 -0.22
CA MET A 64 0.73 3.29 0.48
C MET A 64 1.14 3.10 1.94
N GLY A 65 2.41 3.32 2.29
CA GLY A 65 2.92 3.27 3.67
C GLY A 65 2.27 4.29 4.61
N LYS A 66 1.71 5.39 4.07
CA LYS A 66 0.91 6.36 4.83
C LYS A 66 -0.48 5.81 5.23
N HIS A 67 -0.87 4.67 4.67
CA HIS A 67 -2.20 4.08 4.74
C HIS A 67 -2.14 2.60 5.19
N PRO A 68 -1.85 2.31 6.46
CA PRO A 68 -1.60 0.96 6.93
C PRO A 68 -2.76 -0.02 6.64
N ASN A 69 -4.01 0.44 6.71
CA ASN A 69 -5.18 -0.41 6.43
C ASN A 69 -5.24 -0.84 4.96
N GLU A 70 -5.10 0.11 4.03
CA GLU A 70 -5.12 -0.18 2.59
C GLU A 70 -3.87 -0.96 2.16
N PHE A 71 -2.73 -0.67 2.78
CA PHE A 71 -1.47 -1.39 2.59
C PHE A 71 -1.62 -2.88 2.97
N ASN A 72 -2.14 -3.16 4.16
CA ASN A 72 -2.36 -4.53 4.63
C ASN A 72 -3.38 -5.27 3.76
N LYS A 73 -4.44 -4.58 3.32
CA LYS A 73 -5.44 -5.16 2.42
C LYS A 73 -4.84 -5.54 1.06
N LEU A 74 -4.09 -4.64 0.44
CA LEU A 74 -3.43 -4.90 -0.84
C LEU A 74 -2.40 -6.03 -0.70
N GLU A 75 -1.63 -6.04 0.38
CA GLU A 75 -0.64 -7.09 0.64
C GLU A 75 -1.31 -8.46 0.81
N ALA A 76 -2.45 -8.53 1.48
CA ALA A 76 -3.22 -9.77 1.59
C ALA A 76 -3.77 -10.25 0.22
N GLU A 77 -4.10 -9.33 -0.68
CA GLU A 77 -4.66 -9.65 -1.99
C GLU A 77 -3.59 -10.13 -3.00
N ILE A 78 -2.46 -9.42 -3.08
CA ILE A 78 -1.46 -9.65 -4.13
C ILE A 78 -0.06 -10.02 -3.61
N GLY A 79 0.21 -9.90 -2.32
CA GLY A 79 1.52 -10.22 -1.73
C GLY A 79 2.67 -9.43 -2.37
N PHE A 80 2.55 -8.10 -2.43
CA PHE A 80 3.49 -7.25 -3.15
C PHE A 80 4.84 -7.12 -2.45
N ARG A 81 4.96 -7.26 -1.11
CA ARG A 81 6.27 -7.23 -0.43
C ARG A 81 7.18 -8.32 -0.94
N ARG A 82 6.64 -9.53 -1.10
CA ARG A 82 7.39 -10.66 -1.66
C ARG A 82 7.77 -10.41 -3.12
N ALA A 83 6.85 -9.85 -3.91
CA ALA A 83 7.15 -9.48 -5.29
C ALA A 83 8.28 -8.44 -5.33
N PHE A 84 8.24 -7.42 -4.48
CA PHE A 84 9.28 -6.40 -4.39
C PHE A 84 10.64 -6.97 -3.99
N VAL A 85 10.67 -7.90 -3.02
CA VAL A 85 11.91 -8.63 -2.68
C VAL A 85 12.43 -9.40 -3.88
N THR A 86 11.58 -10.16 -4.58
CA THR A 86 11.97 -10.88 -5.80
C THR A 86 12.49 -9.94 -6.88
N TYR A 87 11.91 -8.75 -7.02
CA TYR A 87 12.41 -7.72 -7.93
C TYR A 87 13.80 -7.24 -7.55
N LEU A 88 14.02 -6.91 -6.28
CA LEU A 88 15.33 -6.48 -5.80
C LEU A 88 16.37 -7.61 -5.91
N GLU A 89 16.00 -8.87 -5.66
CA GLU A 89 16.89 -10.01 -5.87
C GLU A 89 17.30 -10.18 -7.35
N GLN A 90 16.39 -9.87 -8.29
CA GLN A 90 16.65 -9.96 -9.73
C GLN A 90 17.49 -8.80 -10.28
N HIS A 91 17.18 -7.58 -9.85
CA HIS A 91 17.70 -6.35 -10.46
C HIS A 91 18.77 -5.65 -9.60
N TYR A 92 18.74 -5.85 -8.28
CA TYR A 92 19.62 -5.22 -7.29
C TYR A 92 20.08 -6.20 -6.19
N PRO A 93 20.74 -7.33 -6.55
CA PRO A 93 21.08 -8.40 -5.58
C PRO A 93 22.07 -7.96 -4.49
N GLN A 94 22.73 -6.81 -4.66
CA GLN A 94 23.68 -6.24 -3.70
C GLN A 94 23.03 -5.23 -2.74
N ASP A 95 21.71 -5.00 -2.83
CA ASP A 95 21.03 -4.04 -1.96
C ASP A 95 21.12 -4.50 -0.50
N PRO A 96 21.68 -3.68 0.41
CA PRO A 96 21.84 -4.03 1.82
C PRO A 96 20.51 -4.22 2.56
N ARG A 97 19.39 -3.75 2.00
CA ARG A 97 18.05 -3.85 2.60
C ARG A 97 17.37 -5.19 2.34
N LEU A 98 17.90 -5.98 1.39
CA LEU A 98 17.31 -7.28 1.01
C LEU A 98 17.06 -8.24 2.18
N PRO A 99 17.98 -8.41 3.16
CA PRO A 99 17.75 -9.31 4.29
C PRO A 99 16.55 -8.88 5.13
N GLU A 100 16.46 -7.60 5.48
CA GLU A 100 15.37 -7.05 6.30
C GLU A 100 14.02 -7.13 5.57
N LEU A 101 14.00 -6.79 4.27
CA LEU A 101 12.78 -6.88 3.45
C LEU A 101 12.30 -8.32 3.28
N ARG A 102 13.24 -9.27 3.16
CA ARG A 102 12.94 -10.70 3.07
C ARG A 102 12.35 -11.23 4.37
N GLU A 103 12.89 -10.83 5.52
CA GLU A 103 12.30 -11.15 6.83
C GLU A 103 10.89 -10.57 6.96
N ALA A 104 10.71 -9.28 6.63
CA ALA A 104 9.42 -8.62 6.67
C ALA A 104 8.36 -9.26 5.75
N ALA A 105 8.78 -9.80 4.60
CA ALA A 105 7.91 -10.57 3.71
C ALA A 105 7.63 -11.99 4.23
N ALA A 106 8.57 -12.61 4.96
CA ALA A 106 8.43 -13.94 5.53
C ALA A 106 7.47 -13.97 6.74
N PHE A 107 7.57 -13.00 7.66
CA PHE A 107 6.74 -12.92 8.87
C PHE A 107 5.22 -12.90 8.59
N GLN A 108 4.81 -12.40 7.43
CA GLN A 108 3.39 -12.36 7.06
C GLN A 108 2.86 -13.72 6.59
N LYS A 109 3.70 -14.57 5.99
CA LYS A 109 3.32 -15.95 5.64
C LYS A 109 2.98 -16.75 6.90
N ASP A 110 3.76 -16.58 7.96
CA ASP A 110 3.55 -17.27 9.24
C ASP A 110 2.34 -16.70 10.00
N SER A 111 2.04 -15.41 9.86
CA SER A 111 0.85 -14.79 10.46
C SER A 111 -0.47 -15.25 9.79
N VAL A 112 -0.45 -15.57 8.49
CA VAL A 112 -1.64 -16.12 7.78
C VAL A 112 -1.88 -17.59 8.13
N TRP A 113 -0.85 -18.34 8.58
CA TRP A 113 -0.98 -19.71 9.10
C TRP A 113 -1.26 -19.79 10.61
N GLY A 114 -1.27 -18.65 11.32
CA GLY A 114 -1.57 -18.55 12.75
C GLY A 114 -3.07 -18.61 13.12
N ILE A 115 -3.96 -18.69 12.12
CA ILE A 115 -5.37 -19.03 12.35
C ILE A 115 -5.57 -20.45 11.83
N LYS A 116 -5.80 -21.39 12.76
CA LYS A 116 -6.30 -22.77 12.57
C LYS A 116 -5.27 -23.90 12.70
N MET A 117 -4.78 -24.13 13.92
CA MET A 117 -4.52 -25.48 14.46
C MET A 117 -4.55 -25.47 16.00
N GLY A 118 -5.53 -24.76 16.58
CA GLY A 118 -5.89 -24.89 17.99
C GLY A 118 -7.02 -25.87 18.14
N ASP A 119 -6.66 -27.14 18.30
CA ASP A 119 -7.33 -28.14 19.14
C ASP A 119 -8.86 -28.03 19.31
N TYR A 120 -9.60 -28.79 18.50
CA TYR A 120 -10.82 -29.45 18.96
C TYR A 120 -10.88 -30.84 18.33
N GLY A 121 -9.97 -31.70 18.80
CA GLY A 121 -10.12 -33.14 18.67
C GLY A 121 -11.28 -33.60 19.56
N SER A 122 -12.47 -33.73 18.98
CA SER A 122 -13.55 -34.54 19.55
C SER A 122 -13.11 -36.01 19.58
N LYS A 123 -13.16 -36.63 20.77
CA LYS A 123 -13.44 -38.05 21.10
C LYS A 123 -13.12 -38.21 22.60
N LYS A 124 -14.10 -38.30 23.50
CA LYS A 124 -14.91 -39.48 23.84
C LYS A 124 -14.07 -40.74 24.01
#